data_AF-A0A848Q5S5-F1
#
_entry.id   AF-A0A848Q5S5-F1
#
_cell.length_a   1.000
_cell.length_b   1.000
_cell.length_c   1.000
_cell.angle_alpha   90.00
_cell.angle_beta   90.00
_cell.angle_gamma   90.00
#
_symmetry.space_group_name_H-M   'P 1'
#
loop_
_entity.id
_entity.type
_entity.pdbx_description
1 polymer ?
#
loop_
_entity_poly.entity_id
_entity_poly.type
_entity_poly.pdbx_seq_one_letter_code
_entity_poly.pdbx_strand_id
1 'polypeptide(L)'
;MLNVWICFTILGIMLSGFSFSMRISGINRTFLLLPRGIFETAVVIIEREEDDKPYYDQLYLEHAVKQYFIKNLKPYTDTFEVAFSYFDKDEEDVVFLSKFDGVAIGLRVNIMLGLFYQNSLTFIIGEHE
;
A
#
# COMPACT_ATOMS: atom_id res chain seq x y z
N MET A 1 14.46 28.03 -37.65
CA MET A 1 13.74 28.38 -36.40
C MET A 1 12.65 27.37 -36.06
N LEU A 2 11.72 27.05 -36.97
CA LEU A 2 10.61 26.10 -36.69
C LEU A 2 11.09 24.71 -36.22
N ASN A 3 12.12 24.13 -36.88
CA ASN A 3 12.66 22.82 -36.51
C ASN A 3 13.21 22.79 -35.07
N VAL A 4 13.81 23.90 -34.62
CA VAL A 4 14.36 24.02 -33.26
C VAL A 4 13.23 24.01 -32.24
N TRP A 5 12.13 24.74 -32.51
CA TRP A 5 10.93 24.71 -31.68
C TRP A 5 10.28 23.32 -31.60
N ILE A 6 10.19 22.62 -32.73
CA ILE A 6 9.67 21.24 -32.77
C ILE A 6 10.54 20.33 -31.89
N CYS A 7 11.87 20.41 -31.98
CA CYS A 7 12.78 19.64 -31.14
C CYS A 7 12.58 19.93 -29.65
N PHE A 8 12.44 21.20 -29.26
CA PHE A 8 12.18 21.56 -27.85
C PHE A 8 10.85 21.01 -27.35
N THR A 9 9.79 21.06 -28.17
CA THR A 9 8.48 20.50 -27.80
C THR A 9 8.55 18.98 -27.62
N ILE A 10 9.19 18.27 -28.56
CA ILE A 10 9.36 16.81 -28.46
C ILE A 10 10.16 16.45 -27.22
N LEU A 11 11.25 17.17 -26.95
CA LEU A 11 12.06 16.96 -25.76
C LEU A 11 11.25 17.17 -24.47
N GLY A 12 10.42 18.22 -24.43
CA GLY A 12 9.53 18.48 -23.29
C GLY A 12 8.53 17.34 -23.05
N ILE A 13 7.92 16.82 -24.12
CA ILE A 13 6.99 15.68 -24.03
C ILE A 13 7.72 14.43 -23.52
N MET A 14 8.91 14.14 -24.04
CA MET A 14 9.70 12.99 -23.61
C MET A 14 10.13 13.08 -22.14
N LEU A 15 10.59 14.25 -21.69
CA LEU A 15 10.96 14.49 -20.29
C LEU A 15 9.74 14.34 -19.37
N SER A 16 8.59 14.86 -19.77
CA SER A 16 7.34 14.71 -19.02
C SER A 16 6.93 13.24 -18.91
N GLY A 17 6.97 12.49 -20.03
CA GLY A 17 6.64 11.07 -20.05
C GLY A 17 7.61 10.23 -19.21
N PHE A 18 8.90 10.54 -19.27
CA PHE A 18 9.91 9.87 -18.44
C PHE A 18 9.69 10.13 -16.95
N SER A 19 9.45 11.39 -16.57
CA SER A 19 9.15 11.75 -15.17
C SER A 19 7.89 11.04 -14.65
N PHE A 20 6.84 10.99 -15.47
CA PHE A 20 5.60 10.28 -15.15
C PHE A 20 5.83 8.78 -14.94
N SER A 21 6.55 8.13 -15.86
CA SER A 21 6.88 6.71 -15.77
C SER A 21 7.70 6.39 -14.51
N MET A 22 8.72 7.20 -14.21
CA MET A 22 9.54 7.05 -13.01
C MET A 22 8.73 7.17 -11.72
N ARG A 23 7.77 8.11 -11.65
CA ARG A 23 6.88 8.27 -10.49
C ARG A 23 5.99 7.05 -10.29
N ILE A 24 5.32 6.58 -11.34
CA ILE A 24 4.46 5.39 -11.25
C ILE A 24 5.27 4.18 -10.83
N SER A 25 6.43 3.96 -11.46
CA SER A 25 7.29 2.83 -11.14
C SER A 25 7.74 2.85 -9.68
N GLY A 26 8.14 4.03 -9.17
CA GLY A 26 8.51 4.23 -7.77
C GLY A 26 7.37 3.96 -6.79
N ILE A 27 6.17 4.46 -7.07
CA ILE A 27 4.96 4.20 -6.26
C ILE A 27 4.64 2.72 -6.25
N ASN A 28 4.57 2.10 -7.43
CA ASN A 28 4.23 0.69 -7.59
C ASN A 28 5.23 -0.21 -6.87
N ARG A 29 6.53 0.06 -7.01
CA ARG A 29 7.58 -0.67 -6.32
C ARG A 29 7.48 -0.50 -4.80
N THR A 30 7.24 0.72 -4.32
CA THR A 30 7.10 1.00 -2.87
C THR A 30 5.91 0.22 -2.28
N PHE A 31 4.81 0.13 -3.03
CA PHE A 31 3.62 -0.60 -2.63
C PHE A 31 3.82 -2.12 -2.65
N LEU A 32 4.35 -2.67 -3.75
CA LEU A 32 4.61 -4.11 -3.89
C LEU A 32 5.68 -4.65 -2.93
N LEU A 33 6.63 -3.80 -2.53
CA LEU A 33 7.68 -4.15 -1.58
C LEU A 33 7.36 -3.71 -0.15
N LEU A 34 6.06 -3.55 0.18
CA LEU A 34 5.63 -3.26 1.54
C LEU A 34 6.21 -4.35 2.49
N PRO A 35 7.04 -3.97 3.48
CA PRO A 35 7.80 -4.95 4.26
C PRO A 35 6.88 -5.88 5.05
N ARG A 36 7.06 -7.20 4.86
CA ARG A 36 6.32 -8.24 5.60
C ARG A 36 6.47 -8.11 7.11
N GLY A 37 7.64 -7.69 7.59
CA GLY A 37 7.91 -7.46 9.02
C GLY A 37 6.97 -6.45 9.70
N ILE A 38 6.35 -5.52 8.95
CA ILE A 38 5.32 -4.62 9.51
C ILE A 38 4.09 -5.42 9.94
N PHE A 39 3.68 -6.42 9.15
CA PHE A 39 2.54 -7.28 9.43
C PHE A 39 2.87 -8.28 10.52
N GLU A 40 4.02 -8.93 10.44
CA GLU A 40 4.47 -9.92 11.43
C GLU A 40 4.55 -9.32 12.84
N THR A 41 5.04 -8.09 12.96
CA THR A 41 5.12 -7.39 14.27
C THR A 41 3.74 -6.92 14.75
N ALA A 42 2.77 -6.78 13.85
CA ALA A 42 1.41 -6.40 14.19
C ALA A 42 0.55 -7.59 14.64
N VAL A 43 1.04 -8.82 14.55
CA VAL A 43 0.32 -10.01 15.01
C VAL A 43 0.39 -10.09 16.53
N VAL A 44 -0.77 -10.17 17.17
CA VAL A 44 -0.91 -10.44 18.60
C VAL A 44 -1.28 -11.90 18.80
N ILE A 45 -0.47 -12.61 19.56
CA ILE A 45 -0.74 -13.98 20.02
C ILE A 45 -1.16 -13.86 21.48
N ILE A 46 -2.42 -14.19 21.81
CA ILE A 46 -2.85 -14.27 23.21
C ILE A 46 -2.66 -15.73 23.65
N GLU A 47 -1.69 -15.99 24.52
CA GLU A 47 -1.46 -17.32 25.10
C GLU A 47 -2.36 -17.58 26.32
N ARG A 48 -3.68 -17.25 26.27
CA ARG A 48 -4.57 -17.42 27.43
C ARG A 48 -5.53 -18.60 27.33
N GLU A 49 -6.02 -18.95 26.14
CA GLU A 49 -6.98 -20.04 25.97
C GLU A 49 -6.61 -20.94 24.77
N GLU A 50 -7.04 -22.20 24.81
CA GLU A 50 -6.76 -23.25 23.80
C GLU A 50 -7.30 -22.93 22.39
N ASP A 51 -8.10 -21.85 22.26
CA ASP A 51 -8.81 -21.43 21.05
C ASP A 51 -8.46 -19.99 20.60
N ASP A 52 -7.43 -19.38 21.19
CA ASP A 52 -7.01 -18.02 20.80
C ASP A 52 -6.24 -18.06 19.46
N LYS A 53 -6.94 -17.72 18.36
CA LYS A 53 -6.30 -17.52 17.06
C LYS A 53 -5.52 -16.19 17.02
N PRO A 54 -4.35 -16.13 16.35
CA PRO A 54 -3.62 -14.88 16.17
C PRO A 54 -4.45 -13.87 15.37
N TYR A 55 -4.31 -12.59 15.70
CA TYR A 55 -5.01 -11.51 15.01
C TYR A 55 -4.14 -10.26 14.89
N TYR A 56 -4.50 -9.35 13.97
CA TYR A 56 -3.78 -8.08 13.81
C TYR A 56 -4.20 -7.04 14.85
N ASP A 57 -3.21 -6.39 15.49
CA ASP A 57 -3.41 -5.09 16.12
C ASP A 57 -3.61 -4.02 15.04
N GLN A 58 -4.87 -3.65 14.83
CA GLN A 58 -5.28 -2.73 13.77
C GLN A 58 -4.65 -1.33 13.95
N LEU A 59 -4.61 -0.81 15.17
CA LEU A 59 -4.08 0.54 15.42
C LEU A 59 -2.58 0.59 15.14
N TYR A 60 -1.86 -0.43 15.61
CA TYR A 60 -0.43 -0.55 15.34
C TYR A 60 -0.15 -0.73 13.84
N LEU A 61 -0.87 -1.65 13.18
CA LEU A 61 -0.67 -1.95 11.77
C LEU A 61 -0.92 -0.72 10.90
N GLU A 62 -2.06 -0.05 11.10
CA GLU A 62 -2.40 1.15 10.36
C GLU A 62 -1.33 2.24 10.52
N HIS A 63 -0.88 2.46 11.75
CA HIS A 63 0.15 3.44 12.03
C HIS A 63 1.46 3.08 11.34
N ALA A 64 1.93 1.83 11.46
CA ALA A 64 3.18 1.37 10.88
C ALA A 64 3.18 1.45 9.34
N VAL A 65 2.08 1.04 8.69
CA VAL A 65 1.91 1.13 7.24
C VAL A 65 1.87 2.58 6.78
N LYS A 66 1.10 3.45 7.47
CA LYS A 66 1.06 4.89 7.16
C LYS A 66 2.45 5.52 7.26
N GLN A 67 3.20 5.24 8.34
CA GLN A 67 4.56 5.74 8.52
C GLN A 67 5.52 5.26 7.42
N TYR A 68 5.41 3.99 7.02
CA TYR A 68 6.18 3.46 5.89
C TYR A 68 5.90 4.24 4.61
N PHE A 69 4.63 4.48 4.27
CA PHE A 69 4.29 5.23 3.06
C PHE A 69 4.71 6.70 3.14
N ILE A 70 4.55 7.39 4.27
CA ILE A 70 5.04 8.76 4.46
C ILE A 70 6.54 8.84 4.16
N LYS A 71 7.32 7.88 4.65
CA LYS A 71 8.78 7.86 4.48
C LYS A 71 9.20 7.53 3.05
N ASN A 72 8.56 6.56 2.41
CA ASN A 72 9.03 5.99 1.14
C ASN A 72 8.34 6.56 -0.10
N LEU A 73 7.13 7.12 0.00
CA LEU A 73 6.43 7.74 -1.14
C LEU A 73 6.78 9.21 -1.36
N LYS A 74 7.40 9.88 -0.39
CA LYS A 74 7.79 11.30 -0.46
C LYS A 74 8.55 11.69 -1.74
N PRO A 75 9.44 10.86 -2.33
CA PRO A 75 10.11 11.21 -3.59
C PRO A 75 9.19 11.21 -4.82
N TYR A 76 8.01 10.58 -4.74
CA TYR A 76 7.14 10.31 -5.88
C TYR A 76 5.80 11.07 -5.84
N THR A 77 5.27 11.34 -4.65
CA THR A 77 4.01 12.05 -4.43
C THR A 77 4.00 12.81 -3.11
N ASP A 78 3.25 13.92 -3.08
CA ASP A 78 2.98 14.71 -1.88
C ASP A 78 1.72 14.22 -1.14
N THR A 79 0.79 13.58 -1.86
CA THR A 79 -0.52 13.18 -1.33
C THR A 79 -0.85 11.75 -1.73
N PHE A 80 -1.33 10.97 -0.76
CA PHE A 80 -1.80 9.61 -0.97
C PHE A 80 -2.92 9.29 0.02
N GLU A 81 -3.74 8.31 -0.34
CA GLU A 81 -4.80 7.74 0.49
C GLU A 81 -4.48 6.26 0.72
N VAL A 82 -4.67 5.79 1.96
CA VAL A 82 -4.53 4.37 2.32
C VAL A 82 -5.82 3.91 2.95
N ALA A 83 -6.34 2.79 2.46
CA ALA A 83 -7.51 2.12 2.99
C ALA A 83 -7.11 0.77 3.59
N PHE A 84 -7.75 0.40 4.69
CA PHE A 84 -7.56 -0.88 5.38
C PHE A 84 -8.92 -1.56 5.43
N SER A 85 -8.98 -2.80 4.96
CA SER A 85 -10.17 -3.65 5.05
C SER A 85 -9.78 -4.94 5.75
N TYR A 86 -10.25 -5.11 6.97
CA TYR A 86 -10.01 -6.31 7.76
C TYR A 86 -11.10 -7.35 7.49
N PHE A 87 -10.72 -8.62 7.47
CA PHE A 87 -11.62 -9.75 7.24
C PHE A 87 -11.14 -10.99 7.99
N ASP A 88 -12.03 -11.95 8.14
CA ASP A 88 -11.76 -13.26 8.72
C ASP A 88 -11.64 -14.26 7.57
N LYS A 89 -10.59 -15.09 7.56
CA LYS A 89 -10.38 -16.12 6.53
C LYS A 89 -11.38 -17.28 6.69
N ASP A 90 -11.73 -17.59 7.93
CA ASP A 90 -12.58 -18.72 8.30
C ASP A 90 -13.97 -18.19 8.69
N GLU A 91 -14.79 -17.82 7.71
CA GLU A 91 -16.20 -17.45 7.91
C GLU A 91 -17.03 -18.66 8.40
N GLU A 92 -16.94 -19.02 9.68
CA GLU A 92 -17.97 -19.77 10.40
C GLU A 92 -18.23 -19.10 11.78
N ASP A 93 -19.21 -18.19 11.77
CA ASP A 93 -20.15 -17.90 12.86
C ASP A 93 -19.69 -17.36 14.23
N VAL A 94 -18.46 -16.88 14.41
CA VAL A 94 -18.12 -16.11 15.62
C VAL A 94 -17.56 -14.74 15.30
N VAL A 95 -18.45 -13.75 15.32
CA VAL A 95 -18.11 -12.32 15.28
C VAL A 95 -17.36 -11.94 16.56
N PHE A 96 -16.08 -12.31 16.67
CA PHE A 96 -15.17 -11.60 17.55
C PHE A 96 -14.95 -10.22 16.92
N LEU A 97 -15.76 -9.25 17.36
CA LEU A 97 -15.92 -7.88 16.85
C LEU A 97 -14.63 -7.03 16.68
N SER A 98 -13.43 -7.60 16.84
CA SER A 98 -12.16 -6.89 16.71
C SER A 98 -10.94 -7.77 16.40
N LYS A 99 -11.08 -9.09 16.21
CA LYS A 99 -9.95 -10.01 15.96
C LYS A 99 -10.00 -10.52 14.52
N PHE A 100 -9.16 -9.96 13.65
CA PHE A 100 -9.09 -10.33 12.23
C PHE A 100 -7.73 -10.96 11.90
N ASP A 101 -7.75 -12.01 11.09
CA ASP A 101 -6.57 -12.72 10.59
C ASP A 101 -6.18 -12.30 9.15
N GLY A 102 -7.05 -11.53 8.48
CA GLY A 102 -6.84 -10.98 7.15
C GLY A 102 -6.90 -9.46 7.12
N VAL A 103 -6.07 -8.85 6.28
CA VAL A 103 -6.10 -7.41 5.98
C VAL A 103 -5.79 -7.15 4.52
N ALA A 104 -6.65 -6.37 3.86
CA ALA A 104 -6.40 -5.80 2.55
C ALA A 104 -6.02 -4.33 2.69
N ILE A 105 -4.88 -3.95 2.12
CA ILE A 105 -4.38 -2.57 2.10
C ILE A 105 -4.55 -2.04 0.68
N GLY A 106 -5.35 -0.98 0.55
CA GLY A 106 -5.48 -0.22 -0.70
C GLY A 106 -4.62 1.03 -0.65
N LEU A 107 -3.85 1.29 -1.71
CA LEU A 107 -3.12 2.54 -1.91
C LEU A 107 -3.71 3.28 -3.12
N ARG A 108 -4.05 4.56 -2.92
CA ARG A 108 -4.44 5.47 -3.99
C ARG A 108 -3.56 6.71 -3.99
N VAL A 109 -3.00 7.06 -5.14
CA VAL A 109 -2.07 8.19 -5.29
C VAL A 109 -2.45 9.03 -6.50
N ASN A 110 -2.54 10.35 -6.33
CA ASN A 110 -2.65 11.28 -7.45
C ASN A 110 -1.29 11.45 -8.13
N ILE A 111 -1.18 11.06 -9.39
CA ILE A 111 0.09 11.10 -10.12
C ILE A 111 0.24 12.46 -10.84
N MET A 112 -0.71 12.78 -11.72
CA MET A 112 -0.76 14.03 -12.49
C MET A 112 -2.06 14.12 -13.31
N LEU A 113 -2.54 15.33 -13.62
CA LEU A 113 -3.65 15.59 -14.55
C LEU A 113 -4.95 14.83 -14.21
N GLY A 114 -5.20 14.57 -12.93
CA GLY A 114 -6.38 13.82 -12.48
C GLY A 114 -6.27 12.30 -12.68
N LEU A 115 -5.09 11.79 -13.06
CA LEU A 115 -4.81 10.35 -13.10
C LEU A 115 -4.39 9.86 -11.71
N PHE A 116 -4.98 8.72 -11.33
CA PHE A 116 -4.71 8.09 -10.05
C PHE A 116 -4.05 6.72 -10.26
N TYR A 117 -2.98 6.47 -9.52
CA TYR A 117 -2.55 5.11 -9.24
C TYR A 117 -3.49 4.53 -8.20
N GLN A 118 -3.96 3.30 -8.42
CA GLN A 118 -4.76 2.57 -7.43
C GLN A 118 -4.39 1.10 -7.49
N ASN A 119 -4.05 0.53 -6.33
CA ASN A 119 -3.76 -0.89 -6.21
C ASN A 119 -4.08 -1.38 -4.79
N SER A 120 -4.25 -2.69 -4.62
CA SER A 120 -4.55 -3.33 -3.34
C SER A 120 -3.72 -4.60 -3.16
N LEU A 121 -3.26 -4.85 -1.94
CA LEU A 121 -2.58 -6.08 -1.55
C LEU A 121 -3.29 -6.68 -0.34
N THR A 122 -3.39 -8.00 -0.35
CA THR A 122 -4.05 -8.77 0.71
C THR A 122 -3.00 -9.57 1.47
N PHE A 123 -3.13 -9.56 2.80
CA PHE A 123 -2.24 -10.26 3.71
C PHE A 123 -3.09 -11.07 4.69
N ILE A 124 -2.73 -12.34 4.88
CA ILE A 124 -3.42 -13.28 5.75
C ILE A 124 -2.38 -13.89 6.68
N ILE A 125 -2.72 -14.01 7.97
CA ILE A 125 -1.85 -14.68 8.95
C ILE A 125 -1.77 -16.17 8.58
N GLY A 126 -0.56 -16.69 8.39
CA GLY A 126 -0.31 -18.11 8.15
C GLY A 126 -0.47 -18.60 6.71
N GLU A 127 -1.04 -17.80 5.80
CA GLU A 127 -1.01 -18.09 4.36
C GLU A 127 0.14 -17.31 3.71
N HIS A 128 1.14 -18.03 3.22
CA HIS A 128 2.33 -17.45 2.61
C HIS A 128 2.53 -18.04 1.21
N GLU A 129 2.15 -17.28 0.19
CA GLU A 129 2.76 -17.35 -1.15
C GLU A 129 3.89 -16.30 -1.30
#